data_AF-A0A5E7M5Z4-F1
#
_entry.id   AF-A0A5E7M5Z4-F1
#
_cell.length_a   1.000
_cell.length_b   1.000
_cell.length_c   1.000
_cell.angle_alpha   90.00
_cell.angle_beta   90.00
_cell.angle_gamma   90.00
#
_symmetry.space_group_name_H-M   'P 1'
#
loop_
_entity.id
_entity.type
_entity.pdbx_description
1 polymer ?
#
loop_
_entity_poly.entity_id
_entity_poly.type
_entity_poly.pdbx_seq_one_letter_code
_entity_poly.pdbx_strand_id
1 'polypeptide(L)'
;MLKTSAKAFALTPLSRLPLFAVQPGVPIKDALERTYSLLDMAQEMAEQAAIADDSTQLCHVIAHLLDMAKAAVDACAEGIPAALGVTHE
;
A
#
# COMPACT_ATOMS: atom_id res chain seq x y z
N MET A 1 0.33 -21.03 -4.72
CA MET A 1 0.83 -19.68 -5.02
C MET A 1 0.42 -18.76 -3.88
N LEU A 2 1.36 -17.97 -3.35
CA LEU A 2 1.08 -17.00 -2.30
C LEU A 2 0.24 -15.86 -2.87
N LYS A 3 -0.74 -15.40 -2.10
CA LYS A 3 -1.74 -14.42 -2.54
C LYS A 3 -1.99 -13.41 -1.45
N THR A 4 -2.37 -12.19 -1.82
CA THR A 4 -2.72 -11.12 -0.89
C THR A 4 -3.85 -11.50 0.07
N SER A 5 -3.77 -11.05 1.31
CA SER A 5 -4.92 -10.96 2.24
C SER A 5 -5.75 -9.71 1.93
N ALA A 6 -6.90 -9.57 2.59
CA ALA A 6 -7.65 -8.32 2.57
C ALA A 6 -7.06 -7.38 3.64
N LYS A 7 -6.56 -6.21 3.23
CA LYS A 7 -6.03 -5.19 4.15
C LYS A 7 -6.74 -3.87 3.97
N ALA A 8 -7.40 -3.40 5.02
CA ALA A 8 -8.14 -2.16 5.02
C ALA A 8 -7.25 -0.94 5.30
N PHE A 9 -7.53 0.21 4.69
CA PHE A 9 -6.78 1.46 4.88
C PHE A 9 -7.67 2.70 4.70
N ALA A 10 -7.09 3.89 4.93
CA ALA A 10 -7.76 5.20 4.90
C ALA A 10 -9.01 5.24 5.78
N LEU A 11 -8.80 5.34 7.10
CA LEU A 11 -9.89 5.44 8.07
C LEU A 11 -10.58 6.79 7.96
N THR A 12 -11.92 6.80 7.96
CA THR A 12 -12.69 8.04 8.05
C THR A 12 -12.40 8.75 9.38
N PRO A 13 -12.29 10.10 9.38
CA PRO A 13 -12.06 10.85 10.62
C PRO A 13 -13.15 10.67 11.68
N LEU A 14 -14.40 10.45 11.24
CA LEU A 14 -15.58 10.45 12.12
C LEU A 14 -16.02 9.06 12.57
N SER A 15 -15.95 8.05 11.71
CA SER A 15 -16.42 6.69 12.02
C SER A 15 -15.30 5.67 12.17
N ARG A 16 -14.04 6.05 11.88
CA ARG A 16 -12.89 5.14 11.78
C ARG A 16 -13.18 3.91 10.92
N LEU A 17 -14.13 4.02 10.00
CA LEU A 17 -14.42 2.96 9.05
C LEU A 17 -13.39 3.05 7.92
N PRO A 18 -12.81 1.93 7.49
CA PRO A 18 -11.91 1.95 6.36
C PRO A 18 -12.68 2.28 5.08
N LEU A 19 -12.14 3.19 4.28
CA LEU A 19 -12.72 3.55 2.98
C LEU A 19 -12.32 2.57 1.88
N PHE A 20 -11.16 1.95 2.02
CA PHE A 20 -10.58 1.10 0.99
C PHE A 20 -10.00 -0.18 1.61
N ALA A 21 -9.86 -1.20 0.78
CA ALA A 21 -9.15 -2.41 1.14
C ALA A 21 -8.41 -2.99 -0.07
N VAL A 22 -7.27 -3.64 0.20
CA VAL A 22 -6.56 -4.45 -0.79
C VAL A 22 -7.42 -5.66 -1.15
N GLN A 23 -7.52 -5.94 -2.44
CA GLN A 23 -8.25 -7.10 -2.94
C GLN A 23 -7.51 -8.39 -2.52
N PRO A 24 -8.18 -9.33 -1.82
CA PRO A 24 -7.57 -10.61 -1.48
C PRO A 24 -7.46 -11.51 -2.71
N GLY A 25 -6.52 -12.45 -2.68
CA GLY A 25 -6.40 -13.48 -3.70
C GLY A 25 -5.54 -13.10 -4.93
N VAL A 26 -4.99 -11.88 -4.96
CA VAL A 26 -4.07 -11.43 -6.01
C VAL A 26 -2.70 -12.08 -5.80
N PRO A 27 -2.03 -12.60 -6.85
CA PRO A 27 -0.67 -13.12 -6.70
C PRO A 27 0.27 -12.07 -6.11
N ILE A 28 1.08 -12.46 -5.11
CA ILE A 28 1.96 -11.51 -4.40
C ILE A 28 2.91 -10.79 -5.35
N LYS A 29 3.45 -11.48 -6.36
CA LYS A 29 4.35 -10.86 -7.35
C LYS A 29 3.68 -9.66 -8.04
N ASP A 30 2.49 -9.88 -8.60
CA ASP A 30 1.71 -8.85 -9.29
C ASP A 30 1.33 -7.71 -8.34
N ALA A 31 1.04 -8.02 -7.07
CA ALA A 31 0.74 -7.03 -6.05
C ALA A 31 1.97 -6.17 -5.67
N LEU A 32 3.16 -6.77 -5.60
CA LEU A 32 4.42 -6.06 -5.35
C LEU A 32 4.82 -5.19 -6.54
N GLU A 33 4.62 -5.65 -7.77
CA GLU A 33 4.83 -4.83 -8.98
C GLU A 33 3.95 -3.57 -8.94
N ARG A 34 2.66 -3.71 -8.58
CA ARG A 34 1.76 -2.55 -8.40
C ARG A 34 2.17 -1.66 -7.24
N THR A 35 2.64 -2.23 -6.14
CA THR A 35 3.15 -1.49 -4.99
C THR A 35 4.33 -0.62 -5.40
N TYR A 36 5.24 -1.15 -6.20
CA TYR A 36 6.38 -0.41 -6.72
C TYR A 36 5.91 0.77 -7.59
N SER A 37 4.95 0.55 -8.51
CA SER A 37 4.37 1.65 -9.29
C SER A 37 3.72 2.75 -8.43
N LEU A 38 3.07 2.40 -7.31
CA LEU A 38 2.52 3.38 -6.38
C LEU A 38 3.62 4.24 -5.73
N LEU A 39 4.76 3.63 -5.39
CA LEU A 39 5.90 4.33 -4.81
C LEU A 39 6.59 5.24 -5.82
N ASP A 40 6.77 4.78 -7.06
CA ASP A 40 7.33 5.61 -8.15
C ASP A 40 6.47 6.85 -8.38
N MET A 41 5.14 6.68 -8.48
CA MET A 41 4.22 7.82 -8.62
C MET A 41 4.30 8.76 -7.40
N ALA A 42 4.38 8.24 -6.19
CA ALA A 42 4.52 9.06 -4.99
C ALA A 42 5.83 9.87 -5.00
N GLN A 43 6.92 9.28 -5.50
CA GLN A 43 8.20 9.97 -5.67
C GLN A 43 8.10 11.09 -6.72
N GLU A 44 7.56 10.81 -7.91
CA GLU A 44 7.37 11.82 -8.95
C GLU A 44 6.54 13.00 -8.45
N MET A 45 5.45 12.73 -7.71
CA MET A 45 4.62 13.78 -7.12
C MET A 45 5.37 14.56 -6.02
N ALA A 46 6.25 13.92 -5.24
CA ALA A 46 7.07 14.59 -4.24
C ALA A 46 8.10 15.53 -4.87
N GLU A 47 8.70 15.12 -5.99
CA GLU A 47 9.61 15.98 -6.76
C GLU A 47 8.88 17.21 -7.30
N GLN A 48 7.65 17.05 -7.80
CA GLN A 48 6.80 18.18 -8.23
C GLN A 48 6.39 19.07 -7.05
N ALA A 49 6.06 18.49 -5.91
CA ALA A 49 5.67 19.22 -4.71
C ALA A 49 6.81 20.11 -4.16
N ALA A 50 8.07 19.68 -4.34
CA ALA A 50 9.24 20.42 -3.88
C ALA A 50 9.47 21.75 -4.61
N ILE A 51 8.94 21.90 -5.82
CA ILE A 51 9.11 23.09 -6.67
C ILE A 51 7.82 23.89 -6.87
N ALA A 52 6.70 23.43 -6.31
CA ALA A 52 5.40 24.08 -6.42
C ALA A 52 5.23 25.18 -5.35
N ASP A 53 4.62 26.31 -5.75
CA ASP A 53 4.28 27.40 -4.82
C ASP A 53 3.20 26.99 -3.79
N ASP A 54 2.26 26.12 -4.19
CA ASP A 54 1.31 25.44 -3.31
C ASP A 54 1.32 23.95 -3.62
N SER A 55 1.75 23.16 -2.62
CA SER A 55 1.89 21.72 -2.71
C SER A 55 0.84 20.97 -1.88
N THR A 56 -0.17 21.65 -1.33
CA THR A 56 -1.15 21.05 -0.41
C THR A 56 -1.87 19.85 -1.03
N GLN A 57 -2.34 20.00 -2.27
CA GLN A 57 -3.01 18.92 -2.99
C GLN A 57 -2.04 17.76 -3.29
N LEU A 58 -0.81 18.07 -3.71
CA LEU A 58 0.22 17.06 -3.97
C LEU A 58 0.56 16.27 -2.70
N CYS A 59 0.69 16.95 -1.56
CA CYS A 59 0.92 16.30 -0.26
C CYS A 59 -0.18 15.30 0.08
N HIS A 60 -1.45 15.63 -0.17
CA HIS A 60 -2.56 14.70 0.04
C HIS A 60 -2.52 13.49 -0.90
N VAL A 61 -2.19 13.71 -2.17
CA VAL A 61 -2.03 12.63 -3.16
C VAL A 61 -0.88 11.70 -2.76
N ILE A 62 0.28 12.25 -2.39
CA ILE A 62 1.44 11.49 -1.94
C ILE A 62 1.09 10.66 -0.71
N ALA A 63 0.46 11.26 0.31
CA ALA A 63 0.03 10.54 1.50
C ALA A 63 -0.92 9.38 1.16
N HIS A 64 -1.86 9.59 0.24
CA HIS A 64 -2.79 8.54 -0.19
C HIS A 64 -2.09 7.40 -0.93
N LEU A 65 -1.18 7.70 -1.87
CA LEU A 65 -0.39 6.70 -2.59
C LEU A 65 0.46 5.86 -1.64
N LEU A 66 1.07 6.50 -0.63
CA LEU A 66 1.85 5.80 0.39
C LEU A 66 0.97 4.91 1.27
N ASP A 67 -0.22 5.34 1.64
CA ASP A 67 -1.16 4.51 2.40
C ASP A 67 -1.62 3.28 1.60
N MET A 68 -1.88 3.44 0.30
CA MET A 68 -2.18 2.33 -0.60
C MET A 68 -1.01 1.34 -0.70
N ALA A 69 0.22 1.85 -0.89
CA ALA A 69 1.41 1.03 -1.01
C ALA A 69 1.68 0.25 0.29
N LYS A 70 1.57 0.89 1.45
CA LYS A 70 1.70 0.23 2.76
C LYS A 70 0.66 -0.86 2.94
N ALA A 71 -0.61 -0.57 2.62
CA ALA A 71 -1.67 -1.56 2.73
C ALA A 71 -1.41 -2.77 1.81
N ALA A 72 -0.89 -2.54 0.60
CA ALA A 72 -0.52 -3.61 -0.33
C ALA A 72 0.65 -4.47 0.19
N VAL A 73 1.67 -3.86 0.79
CA VAL A 73 2.78 -4.59 1.44
C VAL A 73 2.26 -5.44 2.60
N ASP A 74 1.44 -4.87 3.47
CA ASP A 74 0.83 -5.57 4.60
C ASP A 74 -0.02 -6.75 4.12
N ALA A 75 -0.85 -6.55 3.09
CA ALA A 75 -1.66 -7.60 2.49
C ALA A 75 -0.82 -8.72 1.89
N CYS A 76 0.34 -8.39 1.30
CA CYS A 76 1.29 -9.39 0.81
C CYS A 76 1.89 -10.16 1.98
N ALA A 77 2.37 -9.47 3.02
CA ALA A 77 3.01 -10.09 4.19
C ALA A 77 2.06 -11.03 4.95
N GLU A 78 0.83 -10.59 5.20
CA GLU A 78 -0.22 -11.41 5.83
C GLU A 78 -0.66 -12.59 4.95
N GLY A 79 -0.55 -12.43 3.62
CA GLY A 79 -0.80 -13.47 2.63
C GLY A 79 0.24 -14.59 2.61
N ILE A 80 1.35 -14.43 3.33
CA ILE A 80 2.41 -15.44 3.47
C ILE A 80 2.13 -16.25 4.75
N PRO A 81 1.86 -17.57 4.65
CA PRO A 81 1.64 -18.41 5.82
C PRO A 81 2.87 -18.39 6.74
N ALA A 82 2.66 -18.16 8.04
CA ALA A 82 3.71 -18.16 9.07
C ALA A 82 4.52 -19.49 9.14
N ALA A 83 4.01 -20.58 8.56
CA ALA A 83 4.61 -21.91 8.57
C ALA A 83 5.83 -22.10 7.64
N LEU A 84 6.21 -21.09 6.84
CA LEU A 84 7.50 -21.09 6.13
C LEU A 84 8.67 -20.61 7.00
N GLY A 85 8.42 -20.28 8.28
CA GLY A 85 9.42 -19.78 9.22
C GLY A 85 9.95 -20.77 10.26
N VAL A 86 9.51 -22.03 10.30
CA VAL A 86 10.02 -23.01 11.28
C VAL A 86 10.16 -24.41 10.67
N THR A 87 11.24 -24.61 9.91
CA THR A 87 11.90 -25.92 9.81
C THR A 87 13.37 -25.70 10.11
N HIS A 88 13.73 -25.83 11.39
CA HIS A 88 15.06 -26.31 11.75
C HIS A 88 14.85 -27.37 12.83
N GLU A 89 15.18 -28.60 12.42
CA GLU A 89 15.31 -29.82 13.22
C GLU A 89 16.18 -29.63 14.46
#